data_AF-A0A6J7GEW0-F1
#
_entry.id   AF-A0A6J7GEW0-F1
#
_cell.length_a   1.000
_cell.length_b   1.000
_cell.length_c   1.000
_cell.angle_alpha   90.00
_cell.angle_beta   90.00
_cell.angle_gamma   90.00
#
_symmetry.space_group_name_H-M   'P 1'
#
loop_
_entity.id
_entity.type
_entity.pdbx_description
1 polymer ?
#
loop_
_entity_poly.entity_id
_entity_poly.type
_entity_poly.pdbx_seq_one_letter_code
_entity_poly.pdbx_strand_id
1 'polypeptide(L)'
;MSAPGGIWFAFNVATFFVAVHHTTIANAMVISALQPVTLMLLSSRLFGEHVRRADLALTAFAIAGVAVVVFARGTAGSGDRFGDALAFCSMLGYAAYYVSSKKARTTLGTLEYQTSLTLVAVAVLGIVMVASRQDLSAPRTSSWGWALAMVALPGSGHLLTNFAHAHVRLGVLGVLTLFSPVGSVFLAWLLLDEGLNGWQLIGMAVVIGSLTLIVAASTRRSPQLEGSTPDLEQSTTEDVAD
;
A
#
# COMPACT_ATOMS: atom_id res chain seq x y z
N MET A 1 -16.86 -6.43 9.86
CA MET A 1 -17.57 -6.14 8.59
C MET A 1 -16.54 -5.90 7.48
N SER A 2 -16.39 -6.81 6.52
CA SER A 2 -15.39 -6.71 5.44
C SER A 2 -15.82 -5.87 4.23
N ALA A 3 -17.12 -5.62 4.08
CA ALA A 3 -17.71 -4.99 2.89
C ALA A 3 -17.10 -3.62 2.51
N PRO A 4 -16.80 -2.70 3.46
CA PRO A 4 -16.20 -1.41 3.10
C PRO A 4 -14.83 -1.56 2.41
N GLY A 5 -14.01 -2.53 2.83
CA GLY A 5 -12.69 -2.74 2.24
C GLY A 5 -12.75 -3.16 0.78
N GLY A 6 -13.67 -4.07 0.43
CA GLY A 6 -13.87 -4.52 -0.95
C GLY A 6 -14.40 -3.43 -1.86
N ILE A 7 -15.30 -2.57 -1.37
CA ILE A 7 -15.83 -1.44 -2.14
C ILE A 7 -14.71 -0.44 -2.45
N TRP A 8 -13.91 -0.06 -1.45
CA TRP A 8 -12.78 0.86 -1.65
C TRP A 8 -11.71 0.29 -2.58
N PHE A 9 -11.46 -1.02 -2.48
CA PHE A 9 -10.53 -1.72 -3.37
C PHE A 9 -11.05 -1.72 -4.82
N ALA A 10 -12.32 -2.07 -5.05
CA ALA A 10 -12.93 -2.03 -6.38
C ALA A 10 -12.93 -0.61 -6.97
N PHE A 11 -13.27 0.39 -6.16
CA PHE A 11 -13.20 1.79 -6.55
C PHE A 11 -11.78 2.18 -6.95
N ASN A 12 -10.77 1.87 -6.13
CA ASN A 12 -9.37 2.12 -6.44
C ASN A 12 -8.97 1.51 -7.79
N VAL A 13 -9.26 0.22 -8.00
CA VAL A 13 -8.92 -0.50 -9.24
C VAL A 13 -9.60 0.14 -10.45
N ALA A 14 -10.91 0.36 -10.39
CA ALA A 14 -11.66 0.95 -11.50
C ALA A 14 -11.14 2.35 -11.85
N THR A 15 -11.00 3.22 -10.86
CA THR A 15 -10.51 4.58 -11.06
C THR A 15 -9.05 4.61 -11.53
N PHE A 16 -8.20 3.69 -11.06
CA PHE A 16 -6.80 3.59 -11.49
C PHE A 16 -6.69 3.25 -12.98
N PHE A 17 -7.46 2.26 -13.44
CA PHE A 17 -7.43 1.87 -14.85
C PHE A 17 -7.92 3.01 -15.75
N VAL A 18 -8.98 3.72 -15.37
CA VAL A 18 -9.40 4.92 -16.10
C VAL A 18 -8.31 5.99 -16.08
N ALA A 19 -7.66 6.22 -14.93
CA ALA A 19 -6.59 7.22 -14.81
C ALA A 19 -5.44 6.96 -15.79
N VAL A 20 -4.93 5.73 -15.89
CA VAL A 20 -3.79 5.40 -16.78
C VAL A 20 -4.14 5.44 -18.27
N HIS A 21 -5.43 5.51 -18.63
CA HIS A 21 -5.85 5.81 -20.00
C HIS A 21 -5.82 7.32 -20.32
N HIS A 22 -5.85 8.19 -19.30
CA HIS A 22 -5.88 9.65 -19.44
C HIS A 22 -4.60 10.35 -18.98
N THR A 23 -3.75 9.70 -18.19
CA THR A 23 -2.43 10.21 -17.80
C THR A 23 -1.33 9.20 -18.07
N THR A 24 -0.08 9.64 -17.97
CA THR A 24 1.05 8.73 -18.12
C THR A 24 1.14 7.78 -16.92
N ILE A 25 1.60 6.56 -17.17
CA ILE A 25 1.84 5.56 -16.11
C ILE A 25 2.80 6.15 -15.06
N ALA A 26 3.80 6.92 -15.49
CA ALA A 26 4.74 7.58 -14.61
C ALA A 26 4.06 8.56 -13.64
N ASN A 27 3.18 9.45 -14.14
CA ASN A 27 2.42 10.37 -13.30
C ASN A 27 1.53 9.61 -12.32
N ALA A 28 0.80 8.60 -12.79
CA ALA A 28 -0.08 7.80 -11.94
C ALA A 28 0.68 7.08 -10.81
N MET A 29 1.89 6.57 -11.09
CA MET A 29 2.75 5.94 -10.09
C MET A 29 3.26 6.94 -9.05
N VAL A 30 3.69 8.13 -9.46
CA VAL A 30 4.16 9.18 -8.53
C VAL A 30 3.02 9.70 -7.65
N ILE A 31 1.82 9.89 -8.22
CA ILE A 31 0.64 10.26 -7.46
C ILE A 31 0.27 9.16 -6.46
N SER A 32 0.35 7.89 -6.87
CA SER A 32 0.12 6.75 -5.97
C SER A 32 1.17 6.66 -4.86
N ALA A 33 2.41 7.06 -5.13
CA ALA A 33 3.47 7.13 -4.13
C ALA A 33 3.20 8.17 -3.02
N LEU A 34 2.21 9.05 -3.15
CA LEU A 34 1.78 9.94 -2.08
C LEU A 34 0.95 9.24 -0.99
N GLN A 35 0.45 8.03 -1.27
CA GLN A 35 -0.35 7.22 -0.33
C GLN A 35 0.24 7.12 1.09
N PRO A 36 1.55 6.92 1.31
CA PRO A 36 2.10 6.77 2.65
C PRO A 36 1.91 8.03 3.50
N VAL A 37 2.02 9.22 2.91
CA VAL A 37 1.78 10.49 3.60
C VAL A 37 0.32 10.59 4.04
N THR A 38 -0.60 10.22 3.16
CA THR A 38 -2.03 10.12 3.47
C THR A 38 -2.27 9.13 4.61
N LEU A 39 -1.65 7.95 4.55
CA LEU A 39 -1.78 6.94 5.60
C LEU A 39 -1.18 7.35 6.93
N MET A 40 -0.06 8.07 6.94
CA MET A 40 0.53 8.64 8.17
C MET A 40 -0.41 9.67 8.82
N LEU A 41 -1.05 10.51 8.01
CA LEU A 41 -2.03 11.49 8.51
C LEU A 41 -3.29 10.79 9.07
N LEU A 42 -3.83 9.82 8.33
CA LEU A 42 -5.00 9.05 8.77
C LEU A 42 -4.66 8.19 9.98
N SER A 43 -3.45 7.65 10.08
CA SER A 43 -3.05 6.82 11.21
C SER A 43 -2.94 7.62 12.51
N SER A 44 -2.41 8.84 12.43
CA SER A 44 -2.38 9.76 13.57
C SER A 44 -3.78 10.14 14.05
N ARG A 45 -4.72 10.43 13.13
CA ARG A 45 -6.08 10.83 13.49
C ARG A 45 -6.99 9.69 13.93
N LEU A 46 -6.92 8.53 13.28
CA LEU A 46 -7.88 7.44 13.48
C LEU A 46 -7.39 6.37 14.47
N PHE A 47 -6.07 6.22 14.61
CA PHE A 47 -5.47 5.17 15.43
C PHE A 47 -4.51 5.73 16.50
N GLY A 48 -4.41 7.05 16.64
CA GLY A 48 -3.53 7.69 17.63
C GLY A 48 -2.03 7.44 17.41
N GLU A 49 -1.64 7.03 16.20
CA GLU A 49 -0.23 6.73 15.90
C GLU A 49 0.59 8.03 15.87
N HIS A 50 1.64 8.10 16.68
CA HIS A 50 2.52 9.26 16.71
C HIS A 50 3.49 9.24 15.53
N VAL A 51 3.23 10.10 14.53
CA VAL A 51 4.11 10.29 13.37
C VAL A 51 5.08 11.44 13.65
N ARG A 52 6.39 11.13 13.68
CA ARG A 52 7.41 12.18 13.85
C ARG A 52 7.63 12.94 12.55
N ARG A 53 7.98 14.23 12.68
CA ARG A 53 8.38 15.06 11.54
C ARG A 53 9.57 14.47 10.76
N ALA A 54 10.48 13.79 11.45
CA ALA A 54 11.60 13.07 10.82
C ALA A 54 11.12 11.93 9.92
N ASP A 55 10.15 11.13 10.38
CA ASP A 55 9.57 10.04 9.59
C ASP A 55 8.85 10.61 8.35
N LEU A 56 8.16 11.76 8.49
CA LEU A 56 7.52 12.46 7.36
C LEU A 56 8.53 13.00 6.34
N ALA A 57 9.64 13.58 6.80
CA ALA A 57 10.71 14.06 5.93
C ALA A 57 11.36 12.91 5.15
N LEU A 58 11.66 11.79 5.81
CA LEU A 58 12.22 10.59 5.16
C LEU A 58 11.23 10.00 4.14
N THR A 59 9.93 9.99 4.43
CA THR A 59 8.88 9.61 3.47
C THR A 59 8.88 10.52 2.25
N ALA A 60 8.98 11.85 2.44
CA ALA A 60 9.06 12.79 1.32
C ALA A 60 10.31 12.55 0.45
N PHE A 61 11.46 12.25 1.06
CA PHE A 61 12.67 11.84 0.35
C PHE A 61 12.47 10.53 -0.43
N ALA A 62 11.82 9.52 0.17
CA ALA A 62 11.51 8.27 -0.52
C ALA A 62 10.58 8.50 -1.73
N ILE A 63 9.57 9.35 -1.60
CA ILE A 63 8.69 9.73 -2.72
C ILE A 63 9.47 10.40 -3.85
N ALA A 64 10.39 11.31 -3.52
CA ALA A 64 11.27 11.93 -4.50
C ALA A 64 12.15 10.89 -5.20
N GLY A 65 12.68 9.91 -4.46
CA GLY A 65 13.41 8.78 -5.01
C GLY A 65 12.56 7.94 -5.98
N VAL A 66 11.31 7.63 -5.63
CA VAL A 66 10.37 6.95 -6.52
C VAL A 66 10.14 7.75 -7.80
N ALA A 67 9.95 9.07 -7.70
CA ALA A 67 9.79 9.92 -8.88
C ALA A 67 11.01 9.83 -9.81
N VAL A 68 12.22 9.89 -9.25
CA VAL A 68 13.47 9.72 -10.04
C VAL A 68 13.50 8.35 -10.72
N VAL A 69 13.21 7.26 -10.00
CA VAL A 69 13.21 5.90 -10.57
C VAL A 69 12.22 5.77 -11.73
N VAL A 70 11.00 6.29 -11.54
CA VAL A 70 9.91 6.17 -12.50
C VAL A 70 10.16 7.03 -13.75
N PHE A 71 10.57 8.29 -13.57
CA PHE A 71 10.83 9.20 -14.69
C PHE A 71 12.12 8.87 -15.45
N ALA A 72 13.10 8.20 -14.83
CA ALA A 72 14.35 7.81 -15.49
C ALA A 72 14.16 6.80 -16.63
N ARG A 73 13.02 6.09 -16.70
CA ARG A 73 12.66 5.21 -17.83
C ARG A 73 12.06 5.97 -19.01
N GLY A 74 11.79 7.25 -18.85
CA GLY A 74 11.03 8.05 -19.81
C GLY A 74 9.52 7.89 -19.63
N THR A 75 8.79 8.92 -20.05
CA THR A 75 7.33 8.94 -20.00
C THR A 75 6.77 8.75 -21.41
N ALA A 76 5.90 7.76 -21.59
CA ALA A 76 5.11 7.62 -22.80
C ALA A 76 3.74 8.28 -22.61
N GLY A 77 3.32 9.10 -23.59
CA GLY A 77 2.02 9.79 -23.62
C GLY A 77 2.05 11.23 -23.09
N SER A 78 1.01 11.99 -23.42
CA SER A 78 0.74 13.31 -22.84
C SER A 78 -0.18 13.15 -21.64
N GLY A 79 0.26 13.58 -20.45
CA GLY A 79 -0.58 13.52 -19.25
C GLY A 79 -1.68 14.59 -19.28
N ASP A 80 -2.92 14.20 -19.01
CA ASP A 80 -4.03 15.12 -18.76
C ASP A 80 -4.29 15.30 -17.26
N ARG A 81 -4.70 16.51 -16.87
CA ARG A 81 -5.06 16.87 -15.48
C ARG A 81 -6.23 16.03 -14.97
N PHE A 82 -7.14 15.63 -15.86
CA PHE A 82 -8.24 14.74 -15.51
C PHE A 82 -7.73 13.34 -15.08
N GLY A 83 -6.77 12.78 -15.82
CA GLY A 83 -6.14 11.51 -15.47
C GLY A 83 -5.39 11.61 -14.14
N ASP A 84 -4.67 12.71 -13.90
CA ASP A 84 -3.98 12.95 -12.63
C ASP A 84 -4.96 13.06 -11.45
N ALA A 85 -6.10 13.73 -11.64
CA ALA A 85 -7.15 13.81 -10.61
C ALA A 85 -7.77 12.43 -10.31
N LEU A 86 -7.99 11.60 -11.33
CA LEU A 86 -8.44 10.22 -11.15
C LEU A 86 -7.39 9.36 -10.44
N ALA A 87 -6.10 9.49 -10.79
CA ALA A 87 -5.02 8.80 -10.08
C ALA A 87 -4.99 9.19 -8.59
N PHE A 88 -5.23 10.46 -8.28
CA PHE A 88 -5.32 10.94 -6.90
C PHE A 88 -6.53 10.34 -6.17
N CYS A 89 -7.71 10.35 -6.78
CA CYS A 89 -8.90 9.70 -6.22
C CYS A 89 -8.70 8.20 -5.98
N SER A 90 -8.04 7.53 -6.93
CA SER A 90 -7.68 6.13 -6.81
C SER A 90 -6.75 5.88 -5.62
N MET A 91 -5.72 6.71 -5.45
CA MET A 91 -4.80 6.66 -4.30
C MET A 91 -5.53 6.86 -2.96
N LEU A 92 -6.50 7.78 -2.88
CA LEU A 92 -7.34 7.95 -1.70
C LEU A 92 -8.21 6.72 -1.41
N GLY A 93 -8.80 6.11 -2.45
CA GLY A 93 -9.53 4.86 -2.33
C GLY A 93 -8.67 3.74 -1.77
N TYR A 94 -7.42 3.64 -2.21
CA TYR A 94 -6.48 2.64 -1.69
C TYR A 94 -6.08 2.91 -0.23
N ALA A 95 -5.90 4.18 0.15
CA ALA A 95 -5.68 4.55 1.54
C ALA A 95 -6.90 4.19 2.43
N ALA A 96 -8.12 4.43 1.94
CA ALA A 96 -9.35 4.03 2.63
C ALA A 96 -9.47 2.50 2.76
N TYR A 97 -9.04 1.76 1.74
CA TYR A 97 -8.90 0.29 1.80
C TYR A 97 -7.93 -0.13 2.91
N TYR A 98 -6.75 0.49 3.02
CA TYR A 98 -5.76 0.19 4.08
C TYR A 98 -6.32 0.45 5.49
N VAL A 99 -7.03 1.57 5.68
CA VAL A 99 -7.70 1.89 6.95
C VAL A 99 -8.80 0.88 7.28
N SER A 100 -9.64 0.53 6.30
CA SER A 100 -10.72 -0.44 6.46
C SER A 100 -10.18 -1.82 6.77
N SER A 101 -9.10 -2.23 6.10
CA SER A 101 -8.39 -3.49 6.32
C SER A 101 -7.84 -3.55 7.73
N LYS A 102 -7.13 -2.51 8.17
CA LYS A 102 -6.60 -2.46 9.54
C LYS A 102 -7.70 -2.63 10.59
N LYS A 103 -8.86 -1.98 10.43
CA LYS A 103 -10.00 -2.13 11.33
C LYS A 103 -10.66 -3.51 11.25
N ALA A 104 -10.79 -4.08 10.06
CA ALA A 104 -11.44 -5.39 9.88
C ALA A 104 -10.55 -6.54 10.39
N ARG A 105 -9.23 -6.41 10.24
CA ARG A 105 -8.24 -7.41 10.63
C ARG A 105 -8.04 -7.54 12.15
N THR A 106 -8.65 -6.68 12.96
CA THR A 106 -8.72 -6.87 14.43
C THR A 106 -9.74 -7.92 14.85
N THR A 107 -10.72 -8.24 13.99
CA THR A 107 -11.85 -9.13 14.33
C THR A 107 -11.95 -10.36 13.43
N LEU A 108 -11.36 -10.33 12.24
CA LEU A 108 -11.47 -11.39 11.23
C LEU A 108 -10.14 -12.12 11.02
N GLY A 109 -10.19 -13.38 10.58
CA GLY A 109 -9.01 -14.10 10.08
C GLY A 109 -8.50 -13.54 8.75
N THR A 110 -7.22 -13.79 8.39
CA THR A 110 -6.61 -13.18 7.18
C THR A 110 -7.27 -13.70 5.92
N LEU A 111 -7.45 -15.02 5.86
CA LEU A 111 -8.06 -15.69 4.72
C LEU A 111 -9.53 -15.31 4.58
N GLU A 112 -10.27 -15.25 5.69
CA GLU A 112 -11.67 -14.82 5.70
C GLU A 112 -11.83 -13.39 5.18
N TYR A 113 -10.96 -12.49 5.64
CA TYR A 113 -10.95 -11.11 5.18
C TYR A 113 -10.61 -11.01 3.70
N GLN A 114 -9.56 -11.69 3.23
CA GLN A 114 -9.18 -11.69 1.82
C GLN A 114 -10.31 -12.22 0.93
N THR A 115 -10.88 -13.36 1.27
CA THR A 115 -11.94 -13.98 0.46
C THR A 115 -13.18 -13.08 0.39
N SER A 116 -13.63 -12.56 1.54
CA SER A 116 -14.78 -11.65 1.58
C SER A 116 -14.53 -10.35 0.82
N LEU A 117 -13.32 -9.78 0.94
CA LEU A 117 -12.91 -8.62 0.18
C LEU A 117 -12.92 -8.89 -1.33
N THR A 118 -12.32 -9.99 -1.77
CA THR A 118 -12.23 -10.34 -3.19
C THR A 118 -13.61 -10.59 -3.78
N LEU A 119 -14.51 -11.25 -3.06
CA LEU A 119 -15.89 -11.46 -3.51
C LEU A 119 -16.65 -10.14 -3.71
N VAL A 120 -16.55 -9.22 -2.75
CA VAL A 120 -17.19 -7.89 -2.87
C VAL A 120 -16.56 -7.12 -4.04
N ALA A 121 -15.24 -7.17 -4.19
CA ALA A 121 -14.56 -6.48 -5.28
C ALA A 121 -14.97 -7.02 -6.66
N VAL A 122 -15.06 -8.34 -6.82
CA VAL A 122 -15.53 -8.98 -8.06
C VAL A 122 -16.97 -8.59 -8.36
N ALA A 123 -17.86 -8.57 -7.36
CA ALA A 123 -19.24 -8.17 -7.56
C ALA A 123 -19.36 -6.71 -8.04
N VAL A 124 -18.65 -5.77 -7.37
CA VAL A 124 -18.67 -4.35 -7.73
C VAL A 124 -18.05 -4.12 -9.10
N LEU A 125 -16.88 -4.70 -9.39
CA LEU A 125 -16.23 -4.58 -10.70
C LEU A 125 -17.05 -5.23 -11.81
N GLY A 126 -17.73 -6.35 -11.53
CA GLY A 126 -18.63 -7.01 -12.48
C GLY A 126 -19.77 -6.09 -12.91
N ILE A 127 -20.39 -5.38 -11.96
CA ILE A 127 -21.42 -4.36 -12.26
C ILE A 127 -20.85 -3.25 -13.14
N VAL A 128 -19.66 -2.75 -12.81
CA VAL A 128 -18.98 -1.70 -13.60
C VAL A 128 -18.69 -2.18 -15.02
N MET A 129 -18.21 -3.41 -15.20
CA MET A 129 -17.91 -3.99 -16.51
C MET A 129 -19.16 -4.14 -17.38
N VAL A 130 -20.26 -4.66 -16.81
CA VAL A 130 -21.55 -4.79 -17.50
C VAL A 130 -22.09 -3.42 -17.88
N ALA A 131 -22.08 -2.46 -16.95
CA ALA A 131 -22.52 -1.09 -17.21
C ALA A 131 -21.69 -0.40 -18.30
N SER A 132 -20.40 -0.69 -18.36
CA SER A 132 -19.46 -0.15 -19.35
C SER A 132 -19.41 -0.93 -20.66
N ARG A 133 -20.26 -1.96 -20.82
CA ARG A 133 -20.33 -2.85 -22.00
C ARG A 133 -18.97 -3.43 -22.41
N GLN A 134 -18.13 -3.76 -21.43
CA GLN A 134 -16.86 -4.43 -21.66
C GLN A 134 -17.09 -5.87 -22.13
N ASP A 135 -16.17 -6.41 -22.92
CA ASP A 135 -16.23 -7.81 -23.32
C ASP A 135 -15.96 -8.72 -22.11
N LEU A 136 -16.90 -9.62 -21.84
CA LEU A 136 -16.87 -10.61 -20.76
C LEU A 136 -16.55 -12.02 -21.28
N SER A 137 -16.12 -12.13 -22.54
CA SER A 137 -15.72 -13.40 -23.13
C SER A 137 -14.60 -14.07 -22.33
N ALA A 138 -14.63 -15.40 -22.28
CA ALA A 138 -13.62 -16.16 -21.55
C ALA A 138 -12.23 -15.88 -22.15
N PRO A 139 -11.19 -15.72 -21.31
CA PRO A 139 -9.83 -15.55 -21.80
C PRO A 139 -9.44 -16.69 -22.74
N ARG A 140 -8.71 -16.37 -23.81
CA ARG A 140 -8.15 -17.39 -24.70
C ARG A 140 -7.35 -18.41 -23.88
N THR A 141 -7.32 -19.68 -24.32
CA THR A 141 -6.66 -20.78 -23.59
C THR A 141 -5.20 -20.46 -23.20
N SER A 142 -4.49 -19.69 -24.03
CA SER A 142 -3.12 -19.22 -23.80
C SER A 142 -2.97 -18.25 -22.61
N SER A 143 -4.02 -17.52 -22.24
CA SER A 143 -3.99 -16.49 -21.19
C SER A 143 -4.18 -17.05 -19.78
N TRP A 144 -4.62 -18.31 -19.63
CA TRP A 144 -4.87 -18.91 -18.31
C TRP A 144 -3.60 -19.05 -17.47
N GLY A 145 -2.45 -19.31 -18.09
CA GLY A 145 -1.17 -19.34 -17.37
C GLY A 145 -0.85 -18.00 -16.69
N TRP A 146 -1.05 -16.89 -17.41
CA TRP A 146 -0.87 -15.54 -16.87
C TRP A 146 -1.92 -15.18 -15.81
N ALA A 147 -3.18 -15.58 -16.02
CA ALA A 147 -4.22 -15.38 -15.02
C ALA A 147 -3.88 -16.11 -13.69
N LEU A 148 -3.42 -17.36 -13.77
CA LEU A 148 -2.99 -18.12 -12.60
C LEU A 148 -1.76 -17.49 -11.94
N ALA A 149 -0.80 -16.99 -12.73
CA ALA A 149 0.36 -16.26 -12.21
C ALA A 149 -0.05 -14.98 -11.47
N MET A 150 -1.05 -14.24 -11.95
CA MET A 150 -1.59 -13.05 -11.28
C MET A 150 -2.27 -13.37 -9.93
N VAL A 151 -2.95 -14.51 -9.86
CA VAL A 151 -3.54 -15.00 -8.60
C VAL A 151 -2.43 -15.42 -7.62
N ALA A 152 -1.43 -16.13 -8.10
CA ALA A 152 -0.35 -16.65 -7.27
C ALA A 152 0.57 -15.54 -6.74
N LEU A 153 1.03 -14.63 -7.61
CA LEU A 153 2.04 -13.62 -7.26
C LEU A 153 1.40 -12.36 -6.61
N PRO A 154 0.70 -11.47 -7.34
CA PRO A 154 -0.01 -10.34 -6.72
C PRO A 154 -1.01 -10.74 -5.63
N GLY A 155 -1.74 -11.85 -5.80
CA GLY A 155 -2.73 -12.31 -4.82
C GLY A 155 -2.10 -12.73 -3.50
N SER A 156 -0.98 -13.45 -3.51
CA SER A 156 -0.23 -13.77 -2.28
C SER A 156 0.39 -12.51 -1.65
N GLY A 157 0.81 -11.55 -2.47
CA GLY A 157 1.25 -10.24 -1.99
C GLY A 157 0.15 -9.50 -1.20
N HIS A 158 -1.08 -9.47 -1.72
CA HIS A 158 -2.23 -8.88 -1.00
C HIS A 158 -2.59 -9.64 0.27
N LEU A 159 -2.51 -10.97 0.25
CA LEU A 159 -2.67 -11.79 1.46
C LEU A 159 -1.65 -11.41 2.53
N LEU A 160 -0.38 -11.24 2.17
CA LEU A 160 0.67 -10.86 3.10
C LEU A 160 0.48 -9.43 3.63
N THR A 161 0.08 -8.48 2.79
CA THR A 161 -0.28 -7.12 3.22
C THR A 161 -1.45 -7.14 4.19
N ASN A 162 -2.48 -7.93 3.91
CA ASN A 162 -3.63 -8.11 4.80
C ASN A 162 -3.26 -8.79 6.11
N PHE A 163 -2.35 -9.76 6.09
CA PHE A 163 -1.77 -10.31 7.30
C PHE A 163 -1.05 -9.22 8.11
N ALA A 164 -0.22 -8.40 7.45
CA ALA A 164 0.58 -7.36 8.08
C ALA A 164 -0.27 -6.23 8.70
N HIS A 165 -1.46 -5.95 8.15
CA HIS A 165 -2.41 -4.98 8.72
C HIS A 165 -2.79 -5.25 10.18
N ALA A 166 -2.76 -6.50 10.64
CA ALA A 166 -3.02 -6.85 12.04
C ALA A 166 -1.80 -6.65 12.96
N HIS A 167 -0.58 -6.64 12.41
CA HIS A 167 0.66 -6.72 13.18
C HIS A 167 1.51 -5.46 13.11
N VAL A 168 1.25 -4.57 12.15
CA VAL A 168 2.10 -3.40 11.87
C VAL A 168 1.30 -2.11 11.91
N ARG A 169 1.97 -1.04 12.35
CA ARG A 169 1.43 0.33 12.34
C ARG A 169 1.08 0.75 10.92
N LEU A 170 -0.01 1.49 10.77
CA LEU A 170 -0.55 1.85 9.45
C LEU A 170 0.40 2.78 8.70
N GLY A 171 1.03 3.72 9.41
CA GLY A 171 2.03 4.60 8.83
C GLY A 171 3.25 3.84 8.28
N VAL A 172 3.74 2.83 9.01
CA VAL A 172 4.90 2.02 8.58
C VAL A 172 4.54 1.15 7.38
N LEU A 173 3.37 0.50 7.39
CA LEU A 173 2.89 -0.26 6.24
C LEU A 173 2.77 0.60 4.99
N GLY A 174 2.26 1.82 5.13
CA GLY A 174 2.19 2.77 4.03
C GLY A 174 3.56 3.04 3.43
N VAL A 175 4.56 3.38 4.25
CA VAL A 175 5.91 3.70 3.74
C VAL A 175 6.57 2.51 3.04
N LEU A 176 6.35 1.28 3.54
CA LEU A 176 6.92 0.08 2.93
C LEU A 176 6.42 -0.17 1.51
N THR A 177 5.26 0.34 1.10
CA THR A 177 4.78 0.19 -0.28
C THR A 177 5.65 0.93 -1.30
N LEU A 178 6.40 1.95 -0.89
CA LEU A 178 7.37 2.66 -1.75
C LEU A 178 8.54 1.77 -2.18
N PHE A 179 8.71 0.60 -1.58
CA PHE A 179 9.65 -0.40 -2.08
C PHE A 179 9.20 -1.01 -3.42
N SER A 180 7.89 -1.02 -3.72
CA SER A 180 7.35 -1.69 -4.91
C SER A 180 7.96 -1.18 -6.23
N PRO A 181 8.07 0.13 -6.51
CA PRO A 181 8.77 0.64 -7.69
C PRO A 181 10.24 0.18 -7.80
N VAL A 182 10.95 0.14 -6.66
CA VAL A 182 12.36 -0.30 -6.59
C VAL A 182 12.47 -1.79 -6.90
N GLY A 183 11.61 -2.61 -6.28
CA GLY A 183 11.53 -4.04 -6.55
C GLY A 183 11.18 -4.32 -8.00
N SER A 184 10.25 -3.55 -8.59
CA SER A 184 9.86 -3.70 -9.99
C SER A 184 11.04 -3.45 -10.94
N VAL A 185 11.81 -2.37 -10.74
CA VAL A 185 12.98 -2.08 -11.57
C VAL A 185 14.08 -3.12 -11.36
N PHE A 186 14.30 -3.56 -10.13
CA PHE A 186 15.28 -4.59 -9.82
C PHE A 186 14.93 -5.93 -10.48
N LEU A 187 13.68 -6.38 -10.41
CA LEU A 187 13.22 -7.59 -11.09
C LEU A 187 13.29 -7.46 -12.62
N ALA A 188 12.98 -6.28 -13.18
CA ALA A 188 13.08 -6.06 -14.61
C ALA A 188 14.53 -6.17 -15.12
N TRP A 189 15.48 -5.61 -14.37
CA TRP A 189 16.91 -5.81 -14.65
C TRP A 189 17.32 -7.28 -14.56
N LEU A 190 16.87 -8.00 -13.53
CA LEU A 190 17.30 -9.38 -13.29
C LEU A 190 16.66 -10.41 -14.25
N LEU A 191 15.38 -10.23 -14.60
CA LEU A 191 14.59 -11.23 -15.32
C LEU A 191 14.36 -10.88 -16.79
N LEU A 192 14.35 -9.59 -17.14
CA LEU A 192 14.07 -9.11 -18.50
C LEU A 192 15.32 -8.56 -19.20
N ASP A 193 16.49 -8.61 -18.55
CA ASP A 193 17.78 -8.10 -19.06
C ASP A 193 17.70 -6.61 -19.47
N GLU A 194 16.86 -5.84 -18.78
CA GLU A 194 16.71 -4.41 -19.03
C GLU A 194 17.84 -3.61 -18.36
N GLY A 195 18.50 -2.73 -19.13
CA GLY A 195 19.59 -1.90 -18.61
C GLY A 195 19.15 -0.97 -17.46
N LEU A 196 20.00 -0.86 -16.44
CA LEU A 196 19.83 0.09 -15.34
C LEU A 196 20.49 1.43 -15.67
N ASN A 197 19.73 2.50 -15.54
CA ASN A 197 20.24 3.87 -15.64
C ASN A 197 20.84 4.32 -14.30
N GLY A 198 21.92 5.11 -14.32
CA GLY A 198 22.50 5.72 -13.12
C GLY A 198 21.48 6.52 -12.29
N TRP A 199 20.52 7.19 -12.94
CA TRP A 199 19.42 7.87 -12.23
C TRP A 199 18.51 6.91 -11.48
N GLN A 200 18.23 5.72 -12.03
CA GLN A 200 17.45 4.70 -11.33
C GLN A 200 18.20 4.20 -10.09
N LEU A 201 19.51 3.96 -10.21
CA LEU A 201 20.32 3.55 -9.06
C LEU A 201 20.30 4.57 -7.93
N ILE A 202 20.42 5.86 -8.26
CA ILE A 202 20.32 6.96 -7.27
C ILE A 202 18.94 6.96 -6.61
N GLY A 203 17.87 6.92 -7.41
CA GLY A 203 16.50 6.89 -6.89
C GLY A 203 16.23 5.69 -5.99
N MET A 204 16.69 4.49 -6.40
CA MET A 204 16.58 3.26 -5.61
C MET A 204 17.34 3.37 -4.28
N ALA A 205 18.56 3.90 -4.30
CA ALA A 205 19.36 4.10 -3.09
C ALA A 205 18.69 5.06 -2.11
N VAL A 206 18.08 6.15 -2.61
CA VAL A 206 17.32 7.10 -1.79
C VAL A 206 16.11 6.43 -1.15
N VAL A 207 15.32 5.68 -1.92
CA VAL A 207 14.15 4.96 -1.39
C VAL A 207 14.56 3.96 -0.32
N ILE A 208 15.53 3.10 -0.61
CA ILE A 208 15.99 2.06 0.32
C ILE A 208 16.55 2.70 1.60
N GLY A 209 17.42 3.72 1.47
CA GLY A 209 18.00 4.42 2.62
C GLY A 209 16.93 5.04 3.52
N SER A 210 15.96 5.75 2.93
CA SER A 210 14.84 6.32 3.68
C SER A 210 14.00 5.26 4.39
N LEU A 211 13.66 4.16 3.70
CA LEU A 211 12.89 3.06 4.28
C LEU A 211 13.65 2.38 5.43
N THR A 212 14.93 2.10 5.26
CA THR A 212 15.77 1.50 6.31
C THR A 212 15.83 2.38 7.55
N LEU A 213 16.00 3.69 7.39
CA LEU A 213 16.03 4.63 8.52
C LEU A 213 14.68 4.68 9.25
N ILE A 214 13.56 4.74 8.53
CA ILE A 214 12.21 4.74 9.11
C ILE A 214 11.96 3.44 9.88
N VAL A 215 12.25 2.29 9.27
CA VAL A 215 12.05 0.97 9.90
C VAL A 215 12.95 0.81 11.11
N ALA A 216 14.25 1.11 11.01
CA ALA A 216 15.19 1.00 12.13
C ALA A 216 14.79 1.90 13.30
N ALA A 217 14.33 3.11 13.02
CA ALA A 217 13.81 4.00 14.05
C ALA A 217 12.52 3.44 14.67
N SER A 218 11.65 2.78 13.89
CA SER A 218 10.41 2.18 14.39
C SER A 218 10.66 0.97 15.31
N THR A 219 11.61 0.09 14.98
CA THR A 219 11.92 -1.11 15.78
C THR A 219 12.52 -0.76 17.14
N ARG A 220 13.37 0.28 17.20
CA ARG A 220 13.96 0.77 18.47
C ARG A 220 12.93 1.36 19.44
N ARG A 221 11.71 1.67 18.97
CA ARG A 221 10.66 2.30 19.77
C ARG A 221 9.67 1.30 20.39
N SER A 222 9.62 0.04 19.92
CA SER A 222 8.75 -1.01 20.47
C SER A 222 9.04 -1.43 21.94
N PRO A 223 10.29 -1.40 22.47
CA PRO A 223 10.57 -1.85 23.84
C PRO A 223 10.07 -0.91 24.96
N GLN A 224 9.68 0.33 24.66
CA GLN A 224 9.42 1.35 25.67
C GLN A 224 7.97 1.41 26.18
N LEU A 225 7.05 0.65 25.59
CA LEU A 225 5.63 0.62 26.01
C LEU A 225 5.31 -0.52 27.00
N GLU A 226 6.18 -1.51 27.16
CA GLU A 226 6.06 -2.59 28.16
C GLU A 226 6.62 -2.23 29.53
N GLY A 227 7.32 -1.09 29.67
CA GLY A 227 7.93 -0.64 30.94
C GLY A 227 7.07 0.30 31.80
N SER A 228 5.80 0.48 31.46
CA SER A 228 4.90 1.42 32.15
C SER A 228 3.58 0.78 32.53
N THR A 229 3.61 -0.45 33.05
CA THR A 229 2.64 -0.90 34.06
C THR A 229 3.05 -0.23 35.36
N PRO A 230 2.26 0.71 35.93
CA PRO A 230 2.50 1.14 37.29
C PRO A 230 2.31 -0.09 38.19
N ASP A 231 3.28 -0.34 39.07
CA ASP A 231 3.19 -1.30 40.17
C ASP A 231 1.98 -0.96 41.06
N LEU A 232 0.78 -1.38 40.66
CA LEU A 232 -0.43 -1.32 41.48
C LEU A 232 -0.63 -2.61 42.29
N GLU A 233 0.24 -3.61 42.12
CA GLU A 233 0.18 -4.88 42.86
C GLU A 233 0.99 -4.88 44.17
N GLN A 234 1.80 -3.85 44.46
CA GLN A 234 2.57 -3.80 45.72
C GLN A 234 1.86 -3.05 46.86
N SER A 235 0.76 -2.33 46.60
CA SER A 235 0.04 -1.57 47.63
C SER A 235 -1.03 -2.38 48.36
N THR A 236 -1.44 -3.56 47.87
CA THR A 236 -2.57 -4.31 48.47
C THR A 236 -2.12 -5.39 49.47
N THR A 237 -0.83 -5.71 49.53
CA THR A 237 -0.29 -6.71 50.47
C THR A 237 0.20 -6.14 51.80
N GLU A 238 0.37 -4.82 51.92
CA GLU A 238 0.84 -4.19 53.17
C GLU A 238 -0.31 -3.82 54.13
N ASP A 239 -1.54 -3.66 53.64
CA ASP A 239 -2.71 -3.27 54.46
C ASP A 239 -3.49 -4.47 55.06
N VAL A 240 -2.95 -5.69 54.93
CA VAL A 240 -3.53 -6.92 55.52
C VAL A 240 -2.67 -7.47 56.66
N ALA A 241 -1.53 -6.83 56.94
CA ALA A 241 -0.55 -7.32 57.91
C ALA A 241 -0.47 -6.52 59.23
N ASP A 242 -1.24 -5.44 59.39
CA ASP A 242 -1.30 -4.63 60.63
C ASP A 242 -2.67 -4.70 61.33
#